data_AF-A0A6J6G408-F1
#
_entry.id   AF-A0A6J6G408-F1
#
_cell.length_a   1.000
_cell.length_b   1.000
_cell.length_c   1.000
_cell.angle_alpha   90.00
_cell.angle_beta   90.00
_cell.angle_gamma   90.00
#
_symmetry.space_group_name_H-M   'P 1'
#
loop_
_entity.id
_entity.type
_entity.pdbx_description
1 polymer ?
#
loop_
_entity_poly.entity_id
_entity_poly.type
_entity_poly.pdbx_seq_one_letter_code
_entity_poly.pdbx_strand_id
1 'polypeptide(L)'
;MTSGAYADGALGQRSIAPMGHVRMMAACQPFLSGAISKTVNLPSDATVEDVEEVYYQGWKLGIKALAVYRDNCKVGQPLSDGKAAKSDVPATATHPATPLRKRLPKSRPSTTTSFSVGGAEGYMTSGAYADGALGEVFLKLGKQGSTLAGVMDAFSIAVSIGLQYGVPLETFVEKFTNLRFEPAGMTDDADIRMAQSMMDYIFRRLALDYLPFETRSAMGLYTSSERARALETGEYTEDIVEDYENLEVVAPVVAPVAAPKPVSVTIDSKQQFGSSTELMEALSGVKADAPLCMTCGVKMRMSGACYVCEGCGNTSGCS
;
A
#
# COMPACT_ATOMS: atom_id res chain seq x y z
N MET A 1 63.13 0.39 16.81
CA MET A 1 62.59 0.95 15.55
C MET A 1 61.33 1.72 15.90
N THR A 2 61.27 2.93 15.39
CA THR A 2 60.50 4.12 15.79
C THR A 2 59.04 3.91 16.24
N SER A 3 58.76 4.49 17.42
CA SER A 3 57.48 4.84 18.03
C SER A 3 56.57 5.69 17.13
N GLY A 4 55.24 5.50 17.21
CA GLY A 4 54.29 6.34 16.47
C GLY A 4 52.81 6.19 16.86
N ALA A 5 52.44 6.78 18.01
CA ALA A 5 51.18 7.45 18.39
C ALA A 5 49.77 6.91 18.02
N TYR A 6 48.93 6.95 19.06
CA TYR A 6 47.47 6.87 19.16
C TYR A 6 46.72 7.99 18.41
N ALA A 7 45.52 7.70 17.86
CA ALA A 7 44.24 8.46 17.97
C ALA A 7 43.25 8.19 16.80
N ASP A 8 41.97 8.31 17.15
CA ASP A 8 40.71 8.16 16.41
C ASP A 8 40.37 9.43 15.59
N GLY A 9 39.89 9.31 14.33
CA GLY A 9 39.30 10.42 13.56
C GLY A 9 39.71 10.62 12.08
N ALA A 10 38.68 10.58 11.21
CA ALA A 10 38.39 11.24 9.92
C ALA A 10 39.44 11.56 8.82
N LEU A 11 40.76 11.51 9.04
CA LEU A 11 41.76 11.95 8.04
C LEU A 11 43.04 11.10 7.95
N GLY A 12 43.08 9.91 8.57
CA GLY A 12 44.29 9.08 8.62
C GLY A 12 44.31 7.93 7.60
N GLN A 13 45.34 7.84 6.76
CA GLN A 13 45.70 6.63 5.97
C GLN A 13 46.27 5.49 6.86
N ARG A 14 45.69 5.21 8.04
CA ARG A 14 46.26 4.25 9.00
C ARG A 14 45.31 3.10 9.28
N SER A 15 45.23 2.14 8.36
CA SER A 15 44.68 0.82 8.67
C SER A 15 45.61 0.09 9.64
N ILE A 16 45.11 -0.27 10.83
CA ILE A 16 45.79 -1.25 11.68
C ILE A 16 45.87 -2.54 10.85
N ALA A 17 47.06 -3.15 10.76
CA ALA A 17 47.21 -4.41 10.05
C ALA A 17 46.24 -5.46 10.63
N PRO A 18 45.64 -6.36 9.83
CA PRO A 18 44.67 -7.35 10.32
C PRO A 18 45.16 -8.11 11.55
N MET A 19 46.42 -8.55 11.54
CA MET A 19 47.04 -9.24 12.68
C MET A 19 47.30 -8.35 13.91
N GLY A 20 47.36 -7.02 13.74
CA GLY A 20 47.39 -6.07 14.85
C GLY A 20 46.09 -6.14 15.67
N HIS A 21 44.94 -6.28 15.01
CA HIS A 21 43.66 -6.51 15.70
C HIS A 21 43.67 -7.83 16.46
N VAL A 22 44.08 -8.92 15.80
CA VAL A 22 44.13 -10.26 16.40
C VAL A 22 45.05 -10.30 17.63
N ARG A 23 46.25 -9.74 17.53
CA ARG A 23 47.20 -9.70 18.66
C ARG A 23 46.68 -8.87 19.84
N MET A 24 45.99 -7.76 19.56
CA MET A 24 45.37 -6.95 20.61
C MET A 24 44.26 -7.72 21.32
N MET A 25 43.37 -8.37 20.56
CA MET A 25 42.32 -9.20 21.13
C MET A 25 42.90 -10.35 21.96
N ALA A 26 43.93 -11.04 21.45
CA ALA A 26 44.61 -12.13 22.14
C ALA A 26 45.26 -11.67 23.45
N ALA A 27 45.87 -10.48 23.49
CA ALA A 27 46.48 -9.95 24.72
C ALA A 27 45.43 -9.69 25.82
N CYS A 28 44.22 -9.27 25.45
CA CYS A 28 43.13 -9.04 26.41
C CYS A 28 42.38 -10.33 26.80
N GLN A 29 42.36 -11.34 25.93
CA GLN A 29 41.52 -12.54 26.07
C GLN A 29 41.71 -13.33 27.38
N PRO A 30 42.92 -13.48 27.97
CA PRO A 30 43.12 -14.17 29.24
C PRO A 30 42.43 -13.51 30.44
N PHE A 31 42.17 -12.21 30.37
CA PHE A 31 41.53 -11.45 31.44
C PHE A 31 40.01 -11.44 31.34
N LEU A 32 39.44 -12.09 30.32
CA LEU A 32 38.02 -12.09 30.02
C LEU A 32 37.45 -13.51 30.07
N SER A 33 36.48 -13.70 30.96
CA SER A 33 35.73 -14.96 31.06
C SER A 33 34.91 -15.21 29.79
N GLY A 34 34.32 -14.16 29.21
CA GLY A 34 33.60 -14.18 27.93
C GLY A 34 34.49 -13.99 26.69
N ALA A 35 33.84 -13.88 25.53
CA ALA A 35 34.48 -13.58 24.25
C ALA A 35 34.50 -12.06 23.97
N ILE A 36 35.32 -11.64 22.99
CA ILE A 36 35.46 -10.24 22.58
C ILE A 36 34.64 -9.99 21.31
N SER A 37 33.65 -9.09 21.37
CA SER A 37 32.88 -8.65 20.20
C SER A 37 33.61 -7.51 19.48
N LYS A 38 34.70 -7.86 18.77
CA LYS A 38 35.50 -6.91 17.98
C LYS A 38 35.74 -7.45 16.58
N THR A 39 35.44 -6.64 15.59
CA THR A 39 35.69 -6.93 14.19
C THR A 39 37.16 -6.72 13.83
N VAL A 40 37.76 -7.67 13.12
CA VAL A 40 39.05 -7.52 12.43
C VAL A 40 38.77 -6.93 11.06
N ASN A 41 39.21 -5.70 10.83
CA ASN A 41 39.02 -5.04 9.55
C ASN A 41 40.15 -5.46 8.60
N LEU A 42 39.80 -5.83 7.37
CA LEU A 42 40.73 -6.16 6.29
C LEU A 42 40.61 -5.12 5.16
N PRO A 43 41.69 -4.83 4.43
CA PRO A 43 41.62 -3.96 3.27
C PRO A 43 40.84 -4.61 2.13
N SER A 44 40.41 -3.82 1.15
CA SER A 44 39.52 -4.29 0.07
C SER A 44 40.17 -5.30 -0.88
N ASP A 45 41.50 -5.29 -0.97
CA ASP A 45 42.32 -6.23 -1.74
C ASP A 45 42.67 -7.52 -0.99
N ALA A 46 42.19 -7.70 0.26
CA ALA A 46 42.45 -8.90 1.04
C ALA A 46 41.88 -10.17 0.38
N THR A 47 42.73 -11.19 0.32
CA THR A 47 42.48 -12.49 -0.30
C THR A 47 41.78 -13.45 0.65
N VAL A 48 41.39 -14.63 0.16
CA VAL A 48 40.79 -15.67 1.00
C VAL A 48 41.84 -16.23 1.97
N GLU A 49 43.08 -16.33 1.52
CA GLU A 49 44.24 -16.77 2.29
C GLU A 49 44.53 -15.82 3.45
N ASP A 50 44.39 -14.51 3.24
CA ASP A 50 44.54 -13.51 4.31
C ASP A 50 43.47 -13.68 5.41
N VAL A 51 42.24 -14.01 5.01
CA VAL A 51 41.14 -14.27 5.95
C VAL A 51 41.38 -15.58 6.70
N GLU A 52 41.82 -16.62 6.00
CA GLU A 52 42.18 -17.91 6.59
C GLU A 52 43.27 -17.75 7.66
N GLU A 53 44.34 -17.02 7.35
CA GLU A 53 45.44 -16.78 8.29
C GLU A 53 44.96 -16.02 9.54
N VAL A 54 44.05 -15.04 9.39
CA VAL A 54 43.44 -14.34 10.53
C VAL A 54 42.68 -15.30 11.45
N TYR A 55 41.88 -16.21 10.88
CA TYR A 55 41.16 -17.22 11.67
C TYR A 55 42.11 -18.23 12.32
N TYR A 56 43.10 -18.71 11.57
CA TYR A 56 44.06 -19.70 12.03
C TYR A 56 44.93 -19.16 13.17
N GLN A 57 45.42 -17.93 13.05
CA GLN A 57 46.18 -17.27 14.11
C GLN A 57 45.30 -16.91 15.31
N GLY A 58 44.06 -16.47 15.08
CA GLY A 58 43.11 -16.20 16.16
C GLY A 58 42.87 -17.44 17.02
N TRP A 59 42.69 -18.60 16.39
CA TRP A 59 42.58 -19.89 17.07
C TRP A 59 43.85 -20.25 17.84
N LYS A 60 45.03 -20.16 17.22
CA LYS A 60 46.31 -20.43 17.90
C LYS A 60 46.56 -19.57 19.13
N LEU A 61 46.11 -18.32 19.09
CA LEU A 61 46.26 -17.34 20.16
C LEU A 61 45.14 -17.44 21.22
N GLY A 62 44.22 -18.39 21.10
CA GLY A 62 43.19 -18.67 22.10
C GLY A 62 42.03 -17.67 22.10
N ILE A 63 41.80 -16.95 20.99
CA ILE A 63 40.66 -16.05 20.84
C ILE A 63 39.37 -16.87 20.77
N LYS A 64 38.38 -16.52 21.60
CA LYS A 64 37.12 -17.30 21.72
C LYS A 64 36.11 -16.99 20.61
N ALA A 65 36.15 -15.79 20.03
CA ALA A 65 35.28 -15.39 18.93
C ALA A 65 36.00 -14.38 18.02
N LEU A 66 35.82 -14.50 16.71
CA LEU A 66 36.46 -13.65 15.72
C LEU A 66 35.47 -13.34 14.59
N ALA A 67 35.27 -12.05 14.33
CA ALA A 67 34.48 -11.55 13.21
C ALA A 67 35.39 -10.76 12.28
N VAL A 68 35.28 -10.97 10.97
CA VAL A 68 36.04 -10.24 9.96
C VAL A 68 35.14 -9.29 9.17
N TYR A 69 35.70 -8.17 8.74
CA TYR A 69 35.06 -7.27 7.79
C TYR A 69 36.08 -6.84 6.76
N ARG A 70 35.90 -7.28 5.51
CA ARG A 70 36.70 -6.79 4.38
C ARG A 70 36.10 -5.50 3.86
N ASP A 71 36.93 -4.50 3.69
CA ASP A 71 36.46 -3.23 3.15
C ASP A 71 35.84 -3.40 1.75
N ASN A 72 34.81 -2.62 1.46
CA ASN A 72 33.99 -2.67 0.25
C ASN A 72 33.35 -4.06 -0.07
N CYS A 73 33.18 -4.95 0.93
CA CYS A 73 32.54 -6.25 0.71
C CYS A 73 30.99 -6.21 0.68
N LYS A 74 30.39 -5.07 1.06
CA LYS A 74 28.94 -4.83 1.05
C LYS A 74 28.60 -3.64 0.17
N VAL A 75 27.49 -3.72 -0.55
CA VAL A 75 27.01 -2.74 -1.55
C VAL A 75 26.72 -1.35 -0.96
N GLY A 76 26.45 -1.27 0.35
CA GLY A 76 26.28 -0.01 1.07
C GLY A 76 27.11 -0.01 2.35
N GLN A 77 27.98 0.98 2.49
CA GLN A 77 28.70 1.26 3.73
C GLN A 77 28.19 2.60 4.30
N PRO A 78 27.82 2.66 5.60
CA PRO A 78 27.32 3.90 6.20
C PRO A 78 28.40 5.00 6.33
N LEU A 79 29.68 4.63 6.19
CA LEU A 79 30.80 5.55 6.12
C LEU A 79 31.73 5.08 4.99
N SER A 80 31.87 5.89 3.95
CA SER A 80 32.85 5.71 2.88
C SER A 80 33.75 6.94 2.86
N ASP A 81 34.96 6.82 3.39
CA ASP A 81 35.94 7.89 3.28
C ASP A 81 36.40 7.96 1.81
N GLY A 82 36.25 9.14 1.22
CA GLY A 82 36.35 9.34 -0.22
C GLY A 82 37.67 8.89 -0.85
N LYS A 83 37.54 8.37 -2.08
CA LYS A 83 38.57 8.07 -3.09
C LYS A 83 39.56 6.94 -2.75
N ALA A 84 39.10 5.70 -2.89
CA ALA A 84 39.98 4.65 -3.40
C ALA A 84 40.34 4.97 -4.86
N ALA A 85 41.65 5.03 -5.17
CA ALA A 85 42.14 5.11 -6.53
C ALA A 85 41.67 3.86 -7.29
N LYS A 86 40.82 4.05 -8.30
CA LYS A 86 40.38 2.97 -9.18
C LYS A 86 41.60 2.42 -9.91
N SER A 87 41.88 1.13 -9.74
CA SER A 87 42.63 0.39 -10.74
C SER A 87 41.78 0.34 -12.01
N ASP A 88 42.37 0.78 -13.12
CA ASP A 88 41.76 0.75 -14.44
C ASP A 88 41.56 -0.69 -14.90
N VAL A 89 40.42 -1.26 -14.53
CA VAL A 89 39.75 -2.31 -15.29
C VAL A 89 38.47 -1.67 -15.81
N PRO A 90 38.18 -1.71 -17.13
CA PRO A 90 36.98 -1.12 -17.69
C PRO A 90 35.79 -2.00 -17.29
N ALA A 91 35.33 -1.85 -16.06
CA ALA A 91 33.98 -2.21 -15.68
C ALA A 91 33.07 -1.15 -16.32
N THR A 92 32.22 -1.58 -17.25
CA THR A 92 31.14 -0.79 -17.81
C THR A 92 30.24 -0.34 -16.66
N ALA A 93 30.57 0.80 -16.06
CA ALA A 93 29.79 1.40 -15.00
C ALA A 93 28.51 1.94 -15.62
N THR A 94 27.45 1.13 -15.60
CA THR A 94 26.09 1.64 -15.70
C THR A 94 25.89 2.56 -14.51
N HIS A 95 26.04 3.88 -14.72
CA HIS A 95 25.51 4.87 -13.79
C HIS A 95 24.04 4.50 -13.52
N PRO A 96 23.57 4.41 -12.25
CA PRO A 96 22.15 4.26 -12.00
C PRO A 96 21.46 5.43 -12.70
N ALA A 97 20.61 5.11 -13.68
CA ALA A 97 19.91 6.10 -14.47
C ALA A 97 19.22 7.08 -13.50
N THR A 98 19.47 8.37 -13.66
CA THR A 98 18.76 9.38 -12.88
C THR A 98 17.26 9.13 -13.07
N PRO A 99 16.48 8.92 -11.99
CA PRO A 99 15.08 8.58 -12.12
C PRO A 99 14.37 9.76 -12.79
N LEU A 100 13.93 9.54 -14.03
CA LEU A 100 13.17 10.53 -14.79
C LEU A 100 11.70 10.41 -14.42
N ARG A 101 11.09 11.52 -14.03
CA ARG A 101 9.66 11.54 -13.72
C ARG A 101 8.85 11.23 -14.99
N LYS A 102 8.20 10.07 -15.04
CA LYS A 102 7.16 9.75 -16.03
C LYS A 102 5.91 10.53 -15.64
N ARG A 103 5.56 11.57 -16.39
CA ARG A 103 4.32 12.33 -16.14
C ARG A 103 3.15 11.60 -16.76
N LEU A 104 2.00 11.62 -16.09
CA LEU A 104 0.77 11.09 -16.65
C LEU A 104 0.19 12.04 -17.72
N PRO A 105 -0.50 11.50 -18.74
CA PRO A 105 -1.17 12.30 -19.75
C PRO A 105 -2.33 13.12 -19.16
N LYS A 106 -2.78 14.13 -19.91
CA LYS A 106 -3.87 15.04 -19.51
C LYS A 106 -5.20 14.32 -19.30
N SER A 107 -5.45 13.25 -20.07
CA SER A 107 -6.59 12.35 -19.92
C SER A 107 -6.05 10.94 -19.75
N ARG A 108 -6.63 10.18 -18.81
CA ARG A 108 -6.16 8.87 -18.39
C ARG A 108 -7.30 8.06 -17.78
N PRO A 109 -7.24 6.72 -17.79
CA PRO A 109 -8.15 5.90 -17.02
C PRO A 109 -7.91 6.13 -15.52
N SER A 110 -9.00 6.32 -14.78
CA SER A 110 -8.96 6.42 -13.33
C SER A 110 -10.16 5.70 -12.73
N THR A 111 -9.92 4.94 -11.67
CA THR A 111 -10.97 4.27 -10.90
C THR A 111 -11.14 4.99 -9.58
N THR A 112 -12.38 5.23 -9.16
CA THR A 112 -12.66 5.76 -7.82
C THR A 112 -13.40 4.73 -7.01
N THR A 113 -12.81 4.35 -5.88
CA THR A 113 -13.35 3.39 -4.93
C THR A 113 -13.73 4.12 -3.66
N SER A 114 -15.01 4.09 -3.29
CA SER A 114 -15.46 4.48 -1.96
C SER A 114 -15.16 3.35 -0.98
N PHE A 115 -14.75 3.69 0.24
CA PHE A 115 -14.50 2.71 1.29
C PHE A 115 -14.87 3.26 2.66
N SER A 116 -15.05 2.35 3.61
CA SER A 116 -15.20 2.62 5.03
C SER A 116 -14.25 1.75 5.83
N VAL A 117 -13.55 2.32 6.82
CA VAL A 117 -12.67 1.58 7.73
C VAL A 117 -12.95 2.01 9.16
N GLY A 118 -13.44 1.09 9.99
CA GLY A 118 -13.74 1.39 11.40
C GLY A 118 -14.74 2.54 11.57
N GLY A 119 -15.67 2.70 10.62
CA GLY A 119 -16.66 3.78 10.61
C GLY A 119 -16.15 5.12 10.03
N ALA A 120 -14.90 5.20 9.58
CA ALA A 120 -14.38 6.35 8.84
C ALA A 120 -14.51 6.11 7.34
N GLU A 121 -15.26 6.97 6.66
CA GLU A 121 -15.50 6.90 5.21
C GLU A 121 -14.47 7.73 4.42
N GLY A 122 -14.17 7.27 3.21
CA GLY A 122 -13.28 7.96 2.29
C GLY A 122 -13.44 7.51 0.84
N TYR A 123 -12.76 8.24 -0.05
CA TYR A 123 -12.68 7.92 -1.47
C TYR A 123 -11.21 7.82 -1.86
N MET A 124 -10.87 6.73 -2.56
CA MET A 124 -9.58 6.55 -3.20
C MET A 124 -9.78 6.65 -4.71
N THR A 125 -9.06 7.55 -5.37
CA THR A 125 -8.99 7.62 -6.82
C THR A 125 -7.62 7.17 -7.28
N SER A 126 -7.54 6.05 -7.99
CA SER A 126 -6.31 5.54 -8.59
C SER A 126 -6.27 5.88 -10.07
N GLY A 127 -5.19 6.54 -10.51
CA GLY A 127 -4.95 6.89 -11.91
C GLY A 127 -3.89 5.96 -12.51
N ALA A 128 -4.23 5.30 -13.62
CA ALA A 128 -3.32 4.39 -14.30
C ALA A 128 -2.69 5.04 -15.54
N TYR A 129 -1.52 4.54 -15.92
CA TYR A 129 -0.94 4.76 -17.23
C TYR A 129 -1.67 3.92 -18.30
N ALA A 130 -1.37 4.18 -19.57
CA ALA A 130 -1.94 3.41 -20.69
C ALA A 130 -1.53 1.93 -20.69
N ASP A 131 -0.44 1.59 -20.00
CA ASP A 131 0.05 0.21 -19.79
C ASP A 131 -0.64 -0.50 -18.62
N GLY A 132 -1.60 0.15 -17.95
CA GLY A 132 -2.30 -0.37 -16.77
C GLY A 132 -1.55 -0.18 -15.46
N ALA A 133 -0.28 0.25 -15.48
CA ALA A 133 0.47 0.48 -14.26
C ALA A 133 -0.08 1.68 -13.46
N LEU A 134 -0.08 1.58 -12.14
CA LEU A 134 -0.51 2.66 -11.26
C LEU A 134 0.45 3.86 -11.36
N GLY A 135 -0.09 5.04 -11.64
CA GLY A 135 0.70 6.27 -11.79
C GLY A 135 0.44 7.33 -10.73
N GLU A 136 -0.72 7.30 -10.08
CA GLU A 136 -1.08 8.23 -9.01
C GLU A 136 -2.23 7.67 -8.16
N VAL A 137 -2.32 8.17 -6.94
CA VAL A 137 -3.38 7.87 -5.99
C VAL A 137 -3.78 9.17 -5.32
N PHE A 138 -5.09 9.44 -5.25
CA PHE A 138 -5.66 10.54 -4.48
C PHE A 138 -6.57 9.99 -3.39
N LEU A 139 -6.45 10.56 -2.20
CA LEU A 139 -7.14 10.09 -1.01
C LEU A 139 -7.97 11.22 -0.43
N LYS A 140 -9.29 11.11 -0.47
CA LYS A 140 -10.21 12.06 0.15
C LYS A 140 -10.80 11.42 1.39
N LEU A 141 -10.35 11.88 2.57
CA LEU A 141 -10.82 11.38 3.85
C LEU A 141 -11.14 12.50 4.82
N GLY A 142 -12.19 12.28 5.62
CA GLY A 142 -12.62 13.22 6.64
C GLY A 142 -13.24 14.51 6.09
N LYS A 143 -13.61 15.41 7.00
CA LYS A 143 -14.18 16.71 6.63
C LYS A 143 -13.09 17.61 6.07
N GLN A 144 -13.45 18.41 5.05
CA GLN A 144 -12.57 19.40 4.45
C GLN A 144 -11.98 20.32 5.54
N GLY A 145 -10.68 20.57 5.47
CA GLY A 145 -9.96 21.40 6.44
C GLY A 145 -9.57 20.70 7.74
N SER A 146 -9.85 19.40 7.90
CA SER A 146 -9.33 18.63 9.02
C SER A 146 -7.84 18.27 8.84
N THR A 147 -7.13 18.06 9.95
CA THR A 147 -5.72 17.62 9.93
C THR A 147 -5.57 16.30 9.17
N LEU A 148 -6.50 15.36 9.35
CA LEU A 148 -6.48 14.08 8.65
C LEU A 148 -6.59 14.29 7.14
N ALA A 149 -7.55 15.10 6.66
CA ALA A 149 -7.70 15.42 5.25
C ALA A 149 -6.40 16.01 4.66
N GLY A 150 -5.79 16.98 5.35
CA GLY A 150 -4.53 17.60 4.89
C GLY A 150 -3.35 16.63 4.84
N VAL A 151 -3.22 15.73 5.83
CA VAL A 151 -2.15 14.71 5.84
C VAL A 151 -2.39 13.67 4.74
N MET A 152 -3.63 13.24 4.51
CA MET A 152 -3.96 12.28 3.44
C MET A 152 -3.74 12.88 2.06
N ASP A 153 -4.10 14.15 1.84
CA ASP A 153 -3.83 14.86 0.59
C ASP A 153 -2.32 14.93 0.32
N ALA A 154 -1.53 15.38 1.30
CA ALA A 154 -0.07 15.47 1.18
C ALA A 154 0.58 14.09 0.95
N PHE A 155 0.10 13.06 1.66
CA PHE A 155 0.57 11.69 1.49
C PHE A 155 0.28 11.15 0.08
N SER A 156 -0.94 11.37 -0.42
CA SER A 156 -1.37 10.94 -1.75
C SER A 156 -0.50 11.58 -2.85
N ILE A 157 -0.12 12.85 -2.68
CA ILE A 157 0.82 13.55 -3.57
C ILE A 157 2.21 12.91 -3.49
N ALA A 158 2.72 12.64 -2.29
CA ALA A 158 4.05 12.05 -2.11
C ALA A 158 4.16 10.65 -2.75
N VAL A 159 3.15 9.80 -2.53
CA VAL A 159 3.09 8.45 -3.13
C VAL A 159 2.98 8.55 -4.66
N SER A 160 2.12 9.43 -5.17
CA SER A 160 1.98 9.67 -6.61
C SER A 160 3.28 10.13 -7.25
N ILE A 161 4.02 11.02 -6.59
CA ILE A 161 5.34 11.44 -7.05
C ILE A 161 6.31 10.25 -7.06
N GLY A 162 6.34 9.46 -5.99
CA GLY A 162 7.17 8.25 -5.92
C GLY A 162 6.92 7.27 -7.06
N LEU A 163 5.65 6.97 -7.34
CA LEU A 163 5.24 6.12 -8.46
C LEU A 163 5.69 6.70 -9.81
N GLN A 164 5.58 8.02 -9.99
CA GLN A 164 6.02 8.69 -11.23
C GLN A 164 7.55 8.70 -11.40
N TYR A 165 8.31 8.59 -10.32
CA TYR A 165 9.77 8.42 -10.36
C TYR A 165 10.21 6.95 -10.45
N GLY A 166 9.27 6.02 -10.60
CA GLY A 166 9.54 4.60 -10.82
C GLY A 166 9.73 3.79 -9.53
N VAL A 167 9.26 4.28 -8.38
CA VAL A 167 9.19 3.44 -7.17
C VAL A 167 8.14 2.35 -7.42
N PRO A 168 8.48 1.05 -7.31
CA PRO A 168 7.54 -0.04 -7.52
C PRO A 168 6.42 -0.02 -6.48
N LEU A 169 5.20 -0.35 -6.89
CA LEU A 169 4.03 -0.38 -6.01
C LEU A 169 4.23 -1.40 -4.87
N GLU A 170 4.89 -2.51 -5.17
CA GLU A 170 5.28 -3.57 -4.25
C GLU A 170 6.00 -3.00 -3.03
N THR A 171 6.93 -2.05 -3.24
CA THR A 171 7.66 -1.43 -2.13
C THR A 171 6.73 -0.66 -1.20
N PHE A 172 5.72 0.02 -1.73
CA PHE A 172 4.75 0.70 -0.87
C PHE A 172 3.84 -0.29 -0.15
N VAL A 173 3.37 -1.32 -0.84
CA VAL A 173 2.51 -2.37 -0.27
C VAL A 173 3.22 -3.06 0.89
N GLU A 174 4.47 -3.47 0.72
CA GLU A 174 5.26 -4.11 1.78
C GLU A 174 5.45 -3.21 3.01
N LYS A 175 5.57 -1.89 2.82
CA LYS A 175 5.82 -0.95 3.93
C LYS A 175 4.57 -0.54 4.69
N PHE A 176 3.44 -0.44 4.01
CA PHE A 176 2.21 0.10 4.60
C PHE A 176 1.19 -0.97 4.99
N THR A 177 1.31 -2.19 4.46
CA THR A 177 0.50 -3.32 4.91
C THR A 177 0.83 -3.65 6.37
N ASN A 178 -0.20 -3.94 7.17
CA ASN A 178 -0.14 -4.18 8.62
C ASN A 178 0.29 -2.96 9.47
N LEU A 179 0.38 -1.77 8.89
CA LEU A 179 0.59 -0.55 9.68
C LEU A 179 -0.62 -0.30 10.58
N ARG A 180 -0.37 -0.05 11.88
CA ARG A 180 -1.39 0.04 12.92
C ARG A 180 -1.57 1.45 13.45
N PHE A 181 -2.75 2.03 13.23
CA PHE A 181 -3.21 3.26 13.84
C PHE A 181 -4.70 3.49 13.52
N GLU A 182 -5.39 4.31 14.31
CA GLU A 182 -6.81 4.63 14.10
C GLU A 182 -7.00 5.63 12.93
N PRO A 183 -8.02 5.48 12.07
CA PRO A 183 -9.13 4.52 12.13
C PRO A 183 -8.74 3.10 11.71
N ALA A 184 -9.18 2.11 12.50
CA ALA A 184 -8.97 0.68 12.26
C ALA A 184 -10.25 -0.09 12.59
N GLY A 185 -10.47 -1.22 11.93
CA GLY A 185 -11.63 -2.08 12.20
C GLY A 185 -12.20 -2.73 10.95
N MET A 186 -13.49 -3.04 11.02
CA MET A 186 -14.26 -3.64 9.93
C MET A 186 -14.35 -2.66 8.75
N THR A 187 -14.30 -3.20 7.55
CA THR A 187 -14.49 -2.44 6.31
C THR A 187 -15.76 -2.87 5.58
N ASP A 188 -16.13 -2.11 4.56
CA ASP A 188 -17.20 -2.42 3.60
C ASP A 188 -16.73 -3.26 2.39
N ASP A 189 -15.44 -3.58 2.31
CA ASP A 189 -14.83 -4.34 1.22
C ASP A 189 -14.89 -5.86 1.50
N ALA A 190 -15.45 -6.63 0.56
CA ALA A 190 -15.56 -8.08 0.66
C ALA A 190 -14.19 -8.77 0.72
N ASP A 191 -13.21 -8.25 -0.01
CA ASP A 191 -11.85 -8.79 -0.06
C ASP A 191 -11.05 -8.41 1.19
N ILE A 192 -11.28 -7.21 1.73
CA ILE A 192 -10.47 -6.67 2.85
C ILE A 192 -11.34 -6.39 4.07
N ARG A 193 -12.06 -7.40 4.57
CA ARG A 193 -13.02 -7.26 5.69
C ARG A 193 -12.51 -6.54 6.93
N MET A 194 -11.23 -6.68 7.28
CA MET A 194 -10.63 -6.07 8.47
C MET A 194 -9.36 -5.33 8.10
N ALA A 195 -9.20 -4.11 8.62
CA ALA A 195 -8.00 -3.30 8.47
C ALA A 195 -7.44 -2.77 9.78
N GLN A 196 -6.11 -2.74 9.84
CA GLN A 196 -5.34 -2.29 11.00
C GLN A 196 -5.09 -0.77 11.00
N SER A 197 -5.30 -0.14 9.85
CA SER A 197 -5.36 1.30 9.66
C SER A 197 -5.96 1.62 8.30
N MET A 198 -6.18 2.91 8.05
CA MET A 198 -6.58 3.39 6.73
C MET A 198 -5.52 3.08 5.65
N MET A 199 -4.24 3.26 5.97
CA MET A 199 -3.16 3.00 5.00
C MET A 199 -3.02 1.52 4.68
N ASP A 200 -3.18 0.68 5.70
CA ASP A 200 -3.21 -0.76 5.54
C ASP A 200 -4.36 -1.22 4.62
N TYR A 201 -5.54 -0.60 4.70
CA TYR A 201 -6.62 -0.86 3.74
C TYR A 201 -6.25 -0.40 2.32
N ILE A 202 -5.83 0.85 2.16
CA ILE A 202 -5.52 1.48 0.86
C ILE A 202 -4.49 0.64 0.09
N PHE A 203 -3.38 0.28 0.71
CA PHE A 203 -2.32 -0.43 0.00
C PHE A 203 -2.66 -1.90 -0.25
N ARG A 204 -3.48 -2.54 0.59
CA ARG A 204 -4.01 -3.87 0.27
C ARG A 204 -5.00 -3.82 -0.89
N ARG A 205 -5.85 -2.80 -0.99
CA ARG A 205 -6.77 -2.62 -2.13
C ARG A 205 -5.99 -2.37 -3.41
N LEU A 206 -5.01 -1.46 -3.38
CA LEU A 206 -4.13 -1.21 -4.53
C LEU A 206 -3.34 -2.44 -4.95
N ALA A 207 -2.92 -3.29 -4.00
CA ALA A 207 -2.27 -4.56 -4.31
C ALA A 207 -3.21 -5.52 -5.05
N LEU A 208 -4.46 -5.65 -4.60
CA LEU A 208 -5.46 -6.47 -5.30
C LEU A 208 -5.80 -5.93 -6.68
N ASP A 209 -5.81 -4.61 -6.87
CA ASP A 209 -6.21 -3.97 -8.13
C ASP A 209 -5.09 -3.93 -9.18
N TYR A 210 -3.82 -3.84 -8.77
CA TYR A 210 -2.70 -3.55 -9.69
C TYR A 210 -1.53 -4.54 -9.64
N LEU A 211 -1.40 -5.36 -8.59
CA LEU A 211 -0.31 -6.35 -8.53
C LEU A 211 -0.77 -7.71 -9.09
N PRO A 212 0.10 -8.39 -9.85
CA PRO A 212 -0.20 -9.73 -10.35
C PRO A 212 -0.32 -10.73 -9.18
N PHE A 213 -1.09 -11.80 -9.39
CA PHE A 213 -1.35 -12.82 -8.37
C PHE A 213 -0.09 -13.32 -7.67
N GLU A 214 0.95 -13.68 -8.43
CA GLU A 214 2.23 -14.18 -7.90
C GLU A 214 2.89 -13.22 -6.90
N THR A 215 2.85 -11.91 -7.19
CA THR A 215 3.47 -10.90 -6.32
C THR A 215 2.66 -10.68 -5.06
N ARG A 216 1.33 -10.61 -5.17
CA ARG A 216 0.47 -10.36 -4.01
C ARG A 216 0.25 -11.60 -3.13
N SER A 217 0.28 -12.81 -3.70
CA SER A 217 0.19 -14.08 -2.97
C SER A 217 1.41 -14.26 -2.06
N ALA A 218 2.61 -13.87 -2.52
CA ALA A 218 3.83 -13.84 -1.72
C ALA A 218 3.73 -12.90 -0.49
N MET A 219 2.90 -11.87 -0.58
CA MET A 219 2.58 -10.95 0.52
C MET A 219 1.38 -11.41 1.37
N GLY A 220 0.77 -12.55 1.05
CA GLY A 220 -0.41 -13.08 1.73
C GLY A 220 -1.70 -12.33 1.41
N LEU A 221 -1.77 -11.62 0.28
CA LEU A 221 -2.91 -10.80 -0.14
C LEU A 221 -3.75 -11.55 -1.19
N TYR A 222 -4.94 -11.94 -0.77
CA TYR A 222 -5.87 -12.75 -1.56
C TYR A 222 -7.27 -12.13 -1.57
N THR A 223 -7.98 -12.31 -2.68
CA THR A 223 -9.39 -11.94 -2.78
C THR A 223 -10.26 -12.81 -1.88
N SER A 224 -11.53 -12.43 -1.73
CA SER A 224 -12.52 -13.23 -1.01
C SER A 224 -12.81 -14.57 -1.71
N SER A 225 -12.90 -14.58 -3.04
CA SER A 225 -13.06 -15.77 -3.88
C SER A 225 -11.87 -16.72 -3.78
N GLU A 226 -10.65 -16.21 -3.84
CA GLU A 226 -9.43 -17.02 -3.71
C GLU A 226 -9.33 -17.70 -2.36
N ARG A 227 -9.67 -16.98 -1.28
CA ARG A 227 -9.72 -17.58 0.08
C ARG A 227 -10.81 -18.62 0.21
N ALA A 228 -11.98 -18.40 -0.38
CA ALA A 228 -13.06 -19.38 -0.38
C ALA A 228 -12.64 -20.67 -1.11
N ARG A 229 -12.04 -20.53 -2.29
CA ARG A 229 -11.51 -21.66 -3.06
C ARG A 229 -10.37 -22.38 -2.34
N ALA A 230 -9.47 -21.66 -1.68
CA ALA A 230 -8.41 -22.27 -0.89
C ALA A 230 -8.95 -23.11 0.27
N LEU A 231 -10.09 -22.71 0.86
CA LEU A 231 -10.79 -23.52 1.87
C LEU A 231 -11.42 -24.79 1.27
N GLU A 232 -11.86 -24.75 0.01
CA GLU A 232 -12.48 -25.89 -0.68
C GLU A 232 -11.45 -26.86 -1.26
N THR A 233 -10.37 -26.34 -1.86
CA THR A 233 -9.40 -27.10 -2.66
C THR A 233 -8.07 -27.34 -1.94
N GLY A 234 -7.77 -26.58 -0.88
CA GLY A 234 -6.51 -26.63 -0.16
C GLY A 234 -5.36 -25.82 -0.77
N GLU A 235 -5.56 -25.21 -1.94
CA GLU A 235 -4.53 -24.42 -2.64
C GLU A 235 -5.04 -23.02 -3.01
N TYR A 236 -4.16 -22.02 -2.86
CA TYR A 236 -4.39 -20.67 -3.37
C TYR A 236 -4.04 -20.65 -4.85
N THR A 237 -5.03 -20.45 -5.71
CA THR A 237 -4.87 -20.31 -7.16
C THR A 237 -5.43 -18.97 -7.60
N GLU A 238 -5.01 -18.42 -8.74
CA GLU A 238 -5.55 -17.16 -9.27
C GLU A 238 -6.98 -17.36 -9.76
N ASP A 239 -7.86 -16.38 -9.55
CA ASP A 239 -9.21 -16.44 -10.13
C ASP A 239 -9.07 -16.50 -11.67
N ILE A 240 -9.55 -17.59 -12.26
CA ILE A 240 -9.57 -17.72 -13.72
C ILE A 240 -10.57 -16.68 -14.21
N VAL A 241 -10.05 -15.55 -14.70
CA VAL A 241 -10.85 -14.65 -15.53
C VAL A 241 -11.12 -15.46 -16.79
N GLU A 242 -12.33 -16.00 -16.93
CA GLU A 242 -12.76 -16.48 -18.24
C GLU A 242 -12.72 -15.27 -19.16
N ASP A 243 -11.68 -15.17 -19.98
CA ASP A 243 -11.61 -14.22 -21.08
C ASP A 243 -12.85 -14.44 -21.94
N TYR A 244 -13.84 -13.58 -21.78
CA TYR A 244 -14.98 -13.46 -22.69
C TYR A 244 -14.56 -12.86 -24.06
N GLU A 245 -13.28 -12.96 -24.44
CA GLU A 245 -12.78 -12.63 -25.78
C GLU A 245 -12.88 -13.81 -26.77
N ASN A 246 -13.35 -14.99 -26.35
CA ASN A 246 -13.71 -16.09 -27.26
C ASN A 246 -15.10 -16.68 -27.00
N LEU A 247 -16.09 -15.83 -26.69
CA LEU A 247 -17.44 -16.14 -27.16
C LEU A 247 -17.41 -15.89 -28.67
N GLU A 248 -17.22 -16.96 -29.45
CA GLU A 248 -17.64 -16.95 -30.85
C GLU A 248 -19.00 -16.28 -30.89
N VAL A 249 -19.12 -15.25 -31.72
CA VAL A 249 -20.40 -14.64 -32.06
C VAL A 249 -21.23 -15.76 -32.66
N VAL A 250 -21.97 -16.49 -31.82
CA VAL A 250 -23.05 -17.33 -32.28
C VAL A 250 -24.04 -16.33 -32.83
N ALA A 251 -23.97 -16.13 -34.15
CA ALA A 251 -24.93 -15.34 -34.88
C ALA A 251 -26.31 -15.78 -34.37
N PRO A 252 -27.14 -14.86 -33.86
CA PRO A 252 -28.44 -15.23 -33.36
C PRO A 252 -29.15 -15.92 -34.52
N VAL A 253 -29.46 -17.21 -34.32
CA VAL A 253 -30.27 -17.98 -35.25
C VAL A 253 -31.53 -17.16 -35.44
N VAL A 254 -31.72 -16.64 -36.65
CA VAL A 254 -32.88 -15.87 -37.04
C VAL A 254 -34.07 -16.81 -36.96
N ALA A 255 -34.70 -16.86 -35.79
CA ALA A 255 -36.05 -17.34 -35.66
C ALA A 255 -36.95 -16.40 -36.48
N PRO A 256 -37.92 -16.93 -37.24
CA PRO A 256 -38.77 -16.10 -38.09
C PRO A 256 -39.47 -15.06 -37.23
N VAL A 257 -39.27 -13.79 -37.59
CA VAL A 257 -39.88 -12.63 -36.96
C VAL A 257 -41.40 -12.79 -37.04
N ALA A 258 -42.01 -13.15 -35.92
CA ALA A 258 -43.44 -12.96 -35.72
C ALA A 258 -43.69 -11.44 -35.68
N ALA A 259 -44.60 -10.97 -36.53
CA ALA A 259 -44.97 -9.57 -36.62
C ALA A 259 -45.29 -8.98 -35.24
N PRO A 260 -44.82 -7.75 -34.92
CA PRO A 260 -45.06 -7.15 -33.62
C PRO A 260 -46.56 -6.93 -33.42
N LYS A 261 -47.12 -7.55 -32.39
CA LYS A 261 -48.44 -7.18 -31.88
C LYS A 261 -48.33 -5.76 -31.30
N PRO A 262 -49.23 -4.83 -31.63
CA PRO A 262 -49.19 -3.48 -31.10
C PRO A 262 -49.40 -3.55 -29.58
N VAL A 263 -48.38 -3.17 -28.81
CA VAL A 263 -48.51 -2.94 -27.38
C VAL A 263 -49.08 -1.53 -27.22
N SER A 264 -50.40 -1.46 -27.01
CA SER A 264 -51.06 -0.23 -26.59
C SER A 264 -50.68 0.06 -25.14
N VAL A 265 -49.82 1.05 -24.92
CA VAL A 265 -49.63 1.64 -23.59
C VAL A 265 -50.85 2.52 -23.31
N THR A 266 -51.81 2.00 -22.54
CA THR A 266 -52.87 2.82 -21.94
C THR A 266 -52.26 3.61 -20.79
N ILE A 267 -51.98 4.89 -21.04
CA ILE A 267 -51.72 5.86 -19.98
C ILE A 267 -53.08 6.18 -19.35
N ASP A 268 -53.36 5.60 -18.19
CA ASP A 268 -54.56 5.92 -17.41
C ASP A 268 -54.34 7.27 -16.70
N SER A 269 -54.44 8.37 -17.45
CA SER A 269 -54.33 9.73 -16.92
C SER A 269 -55.67 10.14 -16.28
N LYS A 270 -55.93 9.68 -15.05
CA LYS A 270 -57.11 10.09 -14.28
C LYS A 270 -56.85 10.96 -13.06
N GLN A 271 -55.63 11.45 -12.87
CA GLN A 271 -55.35 12.42 -11.80
C GLN A 271 -54.89 13.76 -12.40
N GLN A 272 -55.84 14.69 -12.48
CA GLN A 272 -55.54 16.12 -12.65
C GLN A 272 -55.20 16.68 -11.27
N PHE A 273 -53.97 17.21 -11.12
CA PHE A 273 -53.55 17.96 -9.95
C PHE A 273 -53.74 19.45 -10.24
N GLY A 274 -54.47 20.15 -9.37
CA GLY A 274 -54.81 21.57 -9.51
C GLY A 274 -53.69 22.53 -9.09
N SER A 275 -52.64 22.03 -8.44
CA SER A 275 -51.46 22.82 -8.09
C SER A 275 -50.17 21.99 -8.05
N SER A 276 -49.02 22.65 -8.16
CA SER A 276 -47.70 22.02 -7.98
C SER A 276 -47.54 21.40 -6.59
N THR A 277 -48.25 21.94 -5.59
CA THR A 277 -48.29 21.42 -4.22
C THR A 277 -48.98 20.05 -4.17
N GLU A 278 -50.14 19.90 -4.82
CA GLU A 278 -50.88 18.62 -4.87
C GLU A 278 -50.09 17.53 -5.62
N LEU A 279 -49.38 17.91 -6.68
CA LEU A 279 -48.48 16.99 -7.38
C LEU A 279 -47.33 16.52 -6.48
N MET A 280 -46.74 17.42 -5.68
CA MET A 280 -45.67 17.06 -4.75
C MET A 280 -46.18 16.18 -3.61
N GLU A 281 -47.40 16.40 -3.11
CA GLU A 281 -48.04 15.55 -2.11
C GLU A 281 -48.28 14.12 -2.64
N ALA A 282 -48.73 14.00 -3.90
CA ALA A 282 -48.97 12.69 -4.52
C ALA A 282 -47.67 11.91 -4.79
N LEU A 283 -46.59 12.60 -5.16
CA LEU A 283 -45.28 11.98 -5.42
C LEU A 283 -44.54 11.59 -4.13
N SER A 284 -44.61 12.42 -3.09
CA SER A 284 -43.84 12.22 -1.85
C SER A 284 -44.61 11.46 -0.76
N GLY A 285 -45.94 11.40 -0.87
CA GLY A 285 -46.81 10.87 0.20
C GLY A 285 -46.78 11.70 1.48
N VAL A 286 -46.24 12.93 1.43
CA VAL A 286 -46.13 13.85 2.57
C VAL A 286 -47.06 15.03 2.31
N LYS A 287 -48.04 15.23 3.20
CA LYS A 287 -48.95 16.39 3.14
C LYS A 287 -48.14 17.69 3.29
N ALA A 288 -48.51 18.71 2.53
CA ALA A 288 -47.85 20.00 2.54
C ALA A 288 -47.89 20.68 3.92
N ASP A 289 -48.92 20.39 4.71
CA ASP A 289 -49.14 20.96 6.05
C ASP A 289 -48.57 20.08 7.21
N ALA A 290 -47.73 19.10 6.90
CA ALA A 290 -47.12 18.27 7.94
C ALA A 290 -46.03 19.04 8.74
N PRO A 291 -46.04 18.97 10.08
CA PRO A 291 -45.09 19.68 10.93
C PRO A 291 -43.65 19.15 10.75
N LEU A 292 -42.67 20.01 11.04
CA LEU A 292 -41.27 19.63 11.08
C LEU A 292 -40.96 18.90 12.41
N CYS A 293 -40.10 17.89 12.35
CA CYS A 293 -39.64 17.19 13.54
C CYS A 293 -38.81 18.14 14.42
N MET A 294 -39.19 18.28 15.69
CA MET A 294 -38.46 19.11 16.66
C MET A 294 -37.05 18.60 17.00
N THR A 295 -36.74 17.34 16.66
CA THR A 295 -35.44 16.72 16.94
C THR A 295 -34.45 16.82 15.78
N CYS A 296 -34.90 16.61 14.55
CA CYS A 296 -34.01 16.55 13.38
C CYS A 296 -34.40 17.49 12.22
N GLY A 297 -35.49 18.24 12.34
CA GLY A 297 -35.92 19.21 11.33
C GLY A 297 -36.52 18.61 10.04
N VAL A 298 -36.58 17.28 9.92
CA VAL A 298 -37.21 16.61 8.77
C VAL A 298 -38.73 16.72 8.85
N LYS A 299 -39.38 16.95 7.71
CA LYS A 299 -40.85 17.00 7.61
C LYS A 299 -41.46 15.64 7.97
N MET A 300 -42.36 15.62 8.93
CA MET A 300 -42.89 14.37 9.46
C MET A 300 -43.97 13.78 8.53
N ARG A 301 -44.16 12.46 8.55
CA ARG A 301 -45.20 11.75 7.80
C ARG A 301 -46.38 11.45 8.71
N MET A 302 -47.61 11.59 8.21
CA MET A 302 -48.82 11.28 8.97
C MET A 302 -48.97 9.76 9.15
N SER A 303 -49.19 9.31 10.38
CA SER A 303 -49.45 7.93 10.77
C SER A 303 -50.68 7.91 11.68
N GLY A 304 -51.85 7.74 11.09
CA GLY A 304 -53.13 7.85 11.81
C GLY A 304 -53.41 9.29 12.27
N ALA A 305 -53.70 9.47 13.55
CA ALA A 305 -53.95 10.79 14.16
C ALA A 305 -52.67 11.56 14.55
N CYS A 306 -51.50 10.95 14.39
CA CYS A 306 -50.21 11.52 14.78
C CYS A 306 -49.21 11.54 13.61
N TYR A 307 -48.05 12.13 13.84
CA TYR A 307 -46.96 12.21 12.87
C TYR A 307 -45.76 11.40 13.36
N VAL A 308 -45.07 10.74 12.43
CA VAL A 308 -43.83 9.99 12.66
C VAL A 308 -42.72 10.60 11.82
N CYS A 309 -41.56 10.80 12.42
CA CYS A 309 -40.37 11.27 11.71
C CYS A 309 -39.61 10.09 11.09
N GLU A 310 -39.43 10.08 9.77
CA GLU A 310 -38.65 9.03 9.09
C GLU A 310 -37.14 9.16 9.31
N GLY A 311 -36.66 10.35 9.67
CA GLY A 311 -35.24 10.60 9.91
C GLY A 311 -34.74 10.11 11.28
N CYS A 312 -35.51 10.30 12.34
CA CYS A 312 -35.09 9.95 13.70
C CYS A 312 -36.08 9.06 14.48
N GLY A 313 -37.20 8.67 13.87
CA GLY A 313 -38.21 7.80 14.50
C GLY A 313 -39.08 8.49 15.56
N ASN A 314 -38.88 9.79 15.84
CA ASN A 314 -39.66 10.49 16.87
C ASN A 314 -41.13 10.69 16.43
N THR A 315 -42.07 10.57 17.35
CA THR A 315 -43.52 10.70 17.07
C THR A 315 -44.10 11.95 17.73
N SER A 316 -45.15 12.52 17.14
CA SER A 316 -45.81 13.73 17.66
C SER A 316 -46.81 13.47 18.79
N GLY A 317 -46.70 12.33 19.50
CA GLY A 317 -47.50 12.05 20.70
C GLY A 317 -48.59 10.99 20.60
N CYS A 318 -48.53 10.07 19.64
CA CYS A 318 -49.26 8.80 19.74
C CYS A 318 -48.23 7.70 20.03
N SER A 319 -48.40 7.03 21.17
CA SER A 319 -47.73 5.80 21.55
C SER A 319 -48.22 4.61 20.73
#